data_AF-A0A938MZH1-F1
#
_entry.id   AF-A0A938MZH1-F1
#
_cell.length_a   1.000
_cell.length_b   1.000
_cell.length_c   1.000
_cell.angle_alpha   90.00
_cell.angle_beta   90.00
_cell.angle_gamma   90.00
#
_symmetry.space_group_name_H-M   'P 1'
#
loop_
_entity.id
_entity.type
_entity.pdbx_description
1 polymer ?
#
loop_
_entity_poly.entity_id
_entity_poly.type
_entity_poly.pdbx_seq_one_letter_code
_entity_poly.pdbx_strand_id
1 'polypeptide(L)'
;GWYFSPMDWRDGDFRTERNAAFVARMQGELRELLTNYGKIDVLWFDWDGHEPMYDQATTYPLVKQLQPEILLTNRLDLGPGNDNRQILSPYADYYTPEQAVGEYDDQRPWESCMTISRRGQWAWGGPQDGVKTFAECMNMLIRCVGGDGNLLLNVGPTPTGEIDPEQAGRLKEMGDWLAKYGESIYGTRGGPFKPGRFGASTRKDRTIYLHVQRWPGETLTLPAIPAKIVRGVALAGGKVTVNQSEESIEVTLPAADRQEIDTVIALELDRPAGDIPPVGAHTASQSLAAGKTATASNVFGRMAEYQPGKAFDDNGQTRWATDSGTTSAWLEVDLGKECAIGGCLIDQAYPELQRVRKFAIEYWQDGTWHTCYRGENLGAVLDASFPPITAQRVRLNITEATDGPTIWEFELYPPRE
;
A
#
# COMPACT_ATOMS: atom_id res chain seq x y z
N GLY A 1 -0.70 -9.79 -22.53
CA GLY A 1 -1.35 -10.90 -21.81
C GLY A 1 -2.85 -10.87 -22.07
N TRP A 2 -3.57 -11.86 -21.55
CA TRP A 2 -5.02 -11.96 -21.63
C TRP A 2 -5.63 -12.01 -20.24
N TYR A 3 -6.79 -11.39 -20.06
CA TYR A 3 -7.70 -11.72 -18.95
C TYR A 3 -8.65 -12.82 -19.43
N PHE A 4 -8.92 -13.81 -18.59
CA PHE A 4 -9.83 -14.90 -18.90
C PHE A 4 -10.70 -15.21 -17.69
N SER A 5 -12.01 -15.03 -17.82
CA SER A 5 -12.95 -15.49 -16.80
C SER A 5 -13.18 -16.98 -16.99
N PRO A 6 -12.79 -17.86 -16.04
CA PRO A 6 -13.14 -19.28 -16.08
C PRO A 6 -14.64 -19.53 -15.81
N MET A 7 -15.43 -18.46 -15.71
CA MET A 7 -16.85 -18.45 -15.37
C MET A 7 -17.62 -17.74 -16.48
N ASP A 8 -18.76 -18.30 -16.86
CA ASP A 8 -19.64 -17.67 -17.85
C ASP A 8 -21.12 -17.84 -17.45
N TRP A 9 -21.73 -16.76 -16.99
CA TRP A 9 -23.15 -16.73 -16.59
C TRP A 9 -24.12 -16.81 -17.78
N ARG A 10 -23.63 -16.76 -19.03
CA ARG A 10 -24.46 -16.94 -20.23
C ARG A 10 -24.44 -18.37 -20.75
N ASP A 11 -23.45 -19.17 -20.39
CA ASP A 11 -23.40 -20.57 -20.76
C ASP A 11 -24.37 -21.39 -19.90
N GLY A 12 -25.35 -22.04 -20.54
CA GLY A 12 -26.39 -22.81 -19.84
C GLY A 12 -25.90 -24.07 -19.13
N ASP A 13 -24.67 -24.53 -19.40
CA ASP A 13 -24.08 -25.67 -18.68
C ASP A 13 -23.17 -25.21 -17.51
N PHE A 14 -22.89 -23.92 -17.36
CA PHE A 14 -22.05 -23.40 -16.26
C PHE A 14 -22.71 -23.63 -14.90
N ARG A 15 -21.99 -24.25 -13.97
CA ARG A 15 -22.48 -24.63 -12.63
C ARG A 15 -23.76 -25.47 -12.62
N THR A 16 -23.96 -26.29 -13.64
CA THR A 16 -25.03 -27.29 -13.68
C THR A 16 -24.46 -28.70 -13.64
N GLU A 17 -25.32 -29.71 -13.69
CA GLU A 17 -24.91 -31.11 -13.88
C GLU A 17 -24.13 -31.35 -15.18
N ARG A 18 -24.17 -30.41 -16.13
CA ARG A 18 -23.43 -30.46 -17.40
C ARG A 18 -22.13 -29.65 -17.38
N ASN A 19 -21.68 -29.19 -16.22
CA ASN A 19 -20.51 -28.32 -16.08
C ASN A 19 -19.21 -28.92 -16.68
N ALA A 20 -19.07 -30.25 -16.74
CA ALA A 20 -17.95 -30.89 -17.45
C ALA A 20 -17.90 -30.53 -18.95
N ALA A 21 -19.07 -30.38 -19.60
CA ALA A 21 -19.15 -29.94 -20.99
C ALA A 21 -18.78 -28.45 -21.14
N PHE A 22 -19.15 -27.61 -20.16
CA PHE A 22 -18.70 -26.22 -20.08
C PHE A 22 -17.18 -26.14 -19.93
N VAL A 23 -16.58 -26.89 -19.00
CA VAL A 23 -15.12 -26.91 -18.80
C VAL A 23 -14.38 -27.34 -20.07
N ALA A 24 -14.91 -28.32 -20.80
CA ALA A 24 -14.32 -28.74 -22.08
C ALA A 24 -14.35 -27.61 -23.14
N ARG A 25 -15.44 -26.82 -23.20
CA ARG A 25 -15.53 -25.64 -24.08
C ARG A 25 -14.57 -24.54 -23.67
N MET A 26 -14.54 -24.21 -22.37
CA MET A 26 -13.63 -23.22 -21.79
C MET A 26 -12.15 -23.56 -22.08
N GLN A 27 -11.76 -24.83 -21.93
CA GLN A 27 -10.42 -25.29 -22.33
C GLN A 27 -10.20 -25.28 -23.85
N GLY A 28 -11.26 -25.40 -24.65
CA GLY A 28 -11.23 -25.18 -26.11
C GLY A 28 -10.87 -23.74 -26.45
N GLU A 29 -11.52 -22.76 -25.81
CA GLU A 29 -11.25 -21.34 -25.98
C GLU A 29 -9.80 -20.99 -25.58
N LEU A 30 -9.31 -21.56 -24.47
CA LEU A 30 -7.90 -21.43 -24.09
C LEU A 30 -6.95 -21.97 -25.16
N ARG A 31 -7.26 -23.12 -25.79
CA ARG A 31 -6.43 -23.64 -26.91
C ARG A 31 -6.40 -22.66 -28.07
N GLU A 32 -7.54 -22.08 -28.45
CA GLU A 32 -7.60 -21.10 -29.53
C GLU A 32 -6.77 -19.85 -29.20
N LEU A 33 -6.97 -19.26 -28.02
CA LEU A 33 -6.25 -18.05 -27.59
C LEU A 33 -4.73 -18.28 -27.51
N LEU A 34 -4.31 -19.44 -27.02
CA LEU A 34 -2.89 -19.73 -26.76
C LEU A 34 -2.15 -20.33 -27.95
N THR A 35 -2.82 -20.63 -29.07
CA THR A 35 -2.17 -21.16 -30.29
C THR A 35 -2.28 -20.23 -31.50
N ASN A 36 -3.30 -19.38 -31.56
CA ASN A 36 -3.55 -18.54 -32.74
C ASN A 36 -3.01 -17.10 -32.62
N TYR A 37 -2.58 -16.65 -31.43
CA TYR A 37 -2.23 -15.25 -31.17
C TYR A 37 -0.76 -15.02 -30.78
N GLY A 38 0.13 -15.97 -31.14
CA GLY A 38 1.58 -15.85 -30.91
C GLY A 38 2.00 -16.13 -29.47
N LYS A 39 3.15 -15.57 -29.05
CA LYS A 39 3.64 -15.70 -27.68
C LYS A 39 2.80 -14.82 -26.74
N ILE A 40 2.30 -15.41 -25.67
CA ILE A 40 1.55 -14.70 -24.62
C ILE A 40 2.32 -14.80 -23.30
N ASP A 41 2.65 -13.64 -22.70
CA ASP A 41 3.47 -13.62 -21.48
C ASP A 41 2.67 -13.81 -20.18
N VAL A 42 1.39 -13.42 -20.18
CA VAL A 42 0.52 -13.45 -18.98
C VAL A 42 -0.88 -13.91 -19.37
N LEU A 43 -1.45 -14.83 -18.60
CA LEU A 43 -2.87 -15.16 -18.61
C LEU A 43 -3.44 -14.98 -17.19
N TRP A 44 -4.28 -13.97 -17.06
CA TRP A 44 -4.90 -13.55 -15.82
C TRP A 44 -6.28 -14.19 -15.69
N PHE A 45 -6.38 -15.29 -14.94
CA PHE A 45 -7.66 -15.91 -14.60
C PHE A 45 -8.42 -15.09 -13.56
N ASP A 46 -9.74 -15.09 -13.59
CA ASP A 46 -10.55 -14.50 -12.53
C ASP A 46 -11.24 -15.54 -11.63
N TRP A 47 -11.83 -15.06 -10.54
CA TRP A 47 -12.60 -15.82 -9.57
C TRP A 47 -13.75 -14.96 -9.03
N ASP A 48 -14.97 -15.51 -9.00
CA ASP A 48 -16.18 -14.79 -8.60
C ASP A 48 -16.54 -14.97 -7.12
N GLY A 49 -15.60 -15.45 -6.30
CA GLY A 49 -15.82 -15.65 -4.87
C GLY A 49 -16.60 -16.91 -4.50
N HIS A 50 -17.02 -17.72 -5.47
CA HIS A 50 -17.79 -18.94 -5.22
C HIS A 50 -16.92 -20.19 -5.43
N GLU A 51 -17.49 -21.36 -5.15
CA GLU A 51 -16.82 -22.63 -5.36
C GLU A 51 -16.30 -22.74 -6.81
N PRO A 52 -15.00 -23.00 -6.99
CA PRO A 52 -14.44 -23.18 -8.32
C PRO A 52 -15.00 -24.47 -8.92
N MET A 53 -15.78 -24.34 -9.98
CA MET A 53 -16.29 -25.47 -10.75
C MET A 53 -15.45 -25.76 -12.01
N TYR A 54 -14.30 -25.12 -12.14
CA TYR A 54 -13.33 -25.36 -13.21
C TYR A 54 -12.27 -26.37 -12.75
N ASP A 55 -11.74 -27.16 -13.69
CA ASP A 55 -10.74 -28.19 -13.41
C ASP A 55 -9.32 -27.61 -13.48
N GLN A 56 -8.81 -27.09 -12.36
CA GLN A 56 -7.46 -26.49 -12.31
C GLN A 56 -6.38 -27.50 -12.68
N ALA A 57 -6.52 -28.74 -12.20
CA ALA A 57 -5.54 -29.80 -12.35
C ALA A 57 -5.31 -30.21 -13.81
N THR A 58 -6.30 -30.03 -14.68
CA THR A 58 -6.13 -30.21 -16.13
C THR A 58 -5.91 -28.89 -16.89
N THR A 59 -6.48 -27.79 -16.42
CA THR A 59 -6.39 -26.48 -17.08
C THR A 59 -4.97 -25.89 -16.99
N TYR A 60 -4.34 -25.93 -15.81
CA TYR A 60 -2.99 -25.37 -15.66
C TYR A 60 -1.95 -26.10 -16.53
N PRO A 61 -1.86 -27.45 -16.52
CA PRO A 61 -0.94 -28.16 -17.41
C PRO A 61 -1.23 -27.93 -18.89
N LEU A 62 -2.51 -27.81 -19.29
CA LEU A 62 -2.86 -27.47 -20.68
C LEU A 62 -2.26 -26.12 -21.08
N VAL A 63 -2.44 -25.09 -20.26
CA VAL A 63 -1.90 -23.75 -20.53
C VAL A 63 -0.37 -23.79 -20.61
N LYS A 64 0.29 -24.43 -19.63
CA LYS A 64 1.75 -24.58 -19.61
C LYS A 64 2.29 -25.43 -20.77
N GLN A 65 1.53 -26.39 -21.27
CA GLN A 65 1.92 -27.16 -22.45
C GLN A 65 1.89 -26.31 -23.72
N LEU A 66 0.89 -25.43 -23.86
CA LEU A 66 0.73 -24.58 -25.04
C LEU A 66 1.69 -23.39 -25.03
N GLN A 67 1.91 -22.77 -23.87
CA GLN A 67 2.80 -21.62 -23.68
C GLN A 67 3.65 -21.83 -22.41
N PRO A 68 4.80 -22.52 -22.50
CA PRO A 68 5.59 -22.90 -21.31
C PRO A 68 6.10 -21.73 -20.46
N GLU A 69 6.31 -20.57 -21.07
CA GLU A 69 6.83 -19.36 -20.40
C GLU A 69 5.73 -18.44 -19.86
N ILE A 70 4.44 -18.77 -20.06
CA ILE A 70 3.33 -17.90 -19.64
C ILE A 70 3.23 -17.84 -18.12
N LEU A 71 2.98 -16.65 -17.57
CA LEU A 71 2.70 -16.44 -16.15
C LEU A 71 1.19 -16.50 -15.87
N LEU A 72 0.84 -17.20 -14.80
CA LEU A 72 -0.52 -17.42 -14.32
C LEU A 72 -0.71 -16.85 -12.92
N THR A 73 -1.75 -16.04 -12.77
CA THR A 73 -2.18 -15.48 -11.49
C THR A 73 -2.82 -16.57 -10.60
N ASN A 74 -2.71 -16.40 -9.28
CA ASN A 74 -3.27 -17.31 -8.28
C ASN A 74 -4.81 -17.39 -8.24
N ARG A 75 -5.50 -16.52 -8.98
CA ARG A 75 -6.97 -16.51 -9.08
C ARG A 75 -7.55 -17.78 -9.68
N LEU A 76 -6.78 -18.51 -10.51
CA LEU A 76 -7.18 -19.85 -10.96
C LEU A 76 -7.31 -20.83 -9.79
N ASP A 77 -6.70 -20.57 -8.63
CA ASP A 77 -6.65 -21.53 -7.53
C ASP A 77 -7.15 -20.97 -6.19
N LEU A 78 -7.98 -19.93 -6.23
CA LEU A 78 -8.75 -19.51 -5.05
C LEU A 78 -9.88 -20.53 -4.81
N GLY A 79 -9.53 -21.52 -4.00
CA GLY A 79 -10.39 -22.65 -3.63
C GLY A 79 -11.57 -22.29 -2.71
N PRO A 80 -12.43 -23.28 -2.37
CA PRO A 80 -13.59 -23.08 -1.51
C PRO A 80 -13.18 -22.56 -0.12
N GLY A 81 -13.83 -21.48 0.33
CA GLY A 81 -13.62 -20.90 1.66
C GLY A 81 -12.28 -20.19 1.85
N ASN A 82 -11.57 -19.92 0.75
CA ASN A 82 -10.24 -19.33 0.77
C ASN A 82 -10.27 -17.94 0.13
N ASP A 83 -10.45 -16.92 0.96
CA ASP A 83 -10.39 -15.51 0.57
C ASP A 83 -8.96 -14.94 0.65
N ASN A 84 -7.96 -15.77 0.97
CA ASN A 84 -6.58 -15.33 1.05
C ASN A 84 -6.01 -15.10 -0.36
N ARG A 85 -6.06 -13.83 -0.77
CA ARG A 85 -5.56 -13.31 -2.05
C ARG A 85 -4.05 -13.47 -2.26
N GLN A 86 -3.30 -13.93 -1.26
CA GLN A 86 -1.83 -14.08 -1.31
C GLN A 86 -1.33 -15.52 -1.36
N ILE A 87 -2.23 -16.48 -1.60
CA ILE A 87 -1.82 -17.89 -1.73
C ILE A 87 -1.16 -18.14 -3.08
N LEU A 88 -0.06 -18.90 -3.05
CA LEU A 88 0.55 -19.49 -4.23
C LEU A 88 0.48 -21.00 -4.12
N SER A 89 -0.24 -21.60 -5.05
CA SER A 89 -0.36 -23.04 -5.16
C SER A 89 0.47 -23.57 -6.33
N PRO A 90 0.50 -24.90 -6.56
CA PRO A 90 1.12 -25.47 -7.75
C PRO A 90 0.51 -25.02 -9.09
N TYR A 91 -0.65 -24.34 -9.07
CA TYR A 91 -1.37 -23.90 -10.27
C TYR A 91 -1.28 -22.38 -10.51
N ALA A 92 -0.28 -21.73 -9.91
CA ALA A 92 -0.05 -20.28 -10.02
C ALA A 92 1.45 -19.97 -10.04
N ASP A 93 1.83 -18.89 -10.72
CA ASP A 93 3.20 -18.40 -10.79
C ASP A 93 3.41 -17.13 -9.95
N TYR A 94 2.35 -16.36 -9.70
CA TYR A 94 2.37 -15.16 -8.86
C TYR A 94 0.99 -14.94 -8.18
N TYR A 95 0.98 -14.22 -7.05
CA TYR A 95 -0.26 -13.89 -6.34
C TYR A 95 -0.66 -12.43 -6.55
N THR A 96 -1.96 -12.14 -6.37
CA THR A 96 -2.49 -10.78 -6.52
C THR A 96 -3.32 -10.33 -5.31
N PRO A 97 -2.82 -9.39 -4.48
CA PRO A 97 -3.65 -8.69 -3.51
C PRO A 97 -4.59 -7.71 -4.25
N GLU A 98 -5.65 -8.24 -4.87
CA GLU A 98 -6.59 -7.46 -5.69
C GLU A 98 -7.11 -6.21 -4.96
N GLN A 99 -7.08 -5.05 -5.61
CA GLN A 99 -7.53 -3.75 -5.10
C GLN A 99 -6.84 -3.30 -3.80
N ALA A 100 -5.72 -3.93 -3.45
CA ALA A 100 -4.86 -3.54 -2.35
C ALA A 100 -3.41 -3.47 -2.84
N VAL A 101 -2.60 -2.61 -2.23
CA VAL A 101 -1.16 -2.64 -2.43
C VAL A 101 -0.59 -3.74 -1.53
N GLY A 102 0.15 -4.68 -2.11
CA GLY A 102 0.79 -5.78 -1.36
C GLY A 102 1.88 -5.31 -0.40
N GLU A 103 2.22 -6.19 0.55
CA GLU A 103 3.35 -5.98 1.45
C GLU A 103 4.69 -6.29 0.76
N TYR A 104 5.81 -6.07 1.47
CA TYR A 104 7.12 -6.51 1.00
C TYR A 104 7.21 -8.04 0.95
N ASP A 105 7.43 -8.61 -0.22
CA ASP A 105 7.71 -10.03 -0.41
C ASP A 105 8.72 -10.21 -1.56
N ASP A 106 9.96 -10.52 -1.20
CA ASP A 106 11.05 -10.82 -2.15
C ASP A 106 11.23 -12.32 -2.37
N GLN A 107 10.40 -13.16 -1.75
CA GLN A 107 10.45 -14.62 -1.83
C GLN A 107 9.48 -15.16 -2.89
N ARG A 108 8.37 -14.46 -3.11
CA ARG A 108 7.28 -14.90 -4.00
C ARG A 108 6.90 -13.76 -4.94
N PRO A 109 6.83 -14.00 -6.26
CA PRO A 109 6.35 -12.97 -7.20
C PRO A 109 4.91 -12.56 -6.89
N TRP A 110 4.65 -11.26 -6.96
CA TRP A 110 3.31 -10.73 -6.77
C TRP A 110 3.06 -9.47 -7.60
N GLU A 111 1.77 -9.21 -7.86
CA GLU A 111 1.29 -8.06 -8.61
C GLU A 111 0.03 -7.52 -7.94
N SER A 112 0.00 -6.24 -7.61
CA SER A 112 -1.26 -5.58 -7.24
C SER A 112 -1.99 -5.16 -8.51
N CYS A 113 -3.15 -5.79 -8.76
CA CYS A 113 -4.11 -5.24 -9.72
C CYS A 113 -4.95 -4.13 -9.07
N MET A 114 -4.84 -2.92 -9.61
CA MET A 114 -5.49 -1.71 -9.12
C MET A 114 -6.23 -1.02 -10.27
N THR A 115 -7.20 -0.18 -9.94
CA THR A 115 -7.93 0.63 -10.91
C THR A 115 -7.48 2.09 -10.86
N ILE A 116 -7.47 2.78 -12.00
CA ILE A 116 -7.29 4.23 -12.03
C ILE A 116 -8.56 4.98 -11.58
N SER A 117 -9.72 4.31 -11.60
CA SER A 117 -11.02 4.83 -11.16
C SER A 117 -10.97 5.30 -9.70
N ARG A 118 -11.52 6.48 -9.41
CA ARG A 118 -11.60 6.98 -8.03
C ARG A 118 -12.59 6.17 -7.17
N ARG A 119 -13.58 5.50 -7.77
CA ARG A 119 -14.55 4.64 -7.06
C ARG A 119 -14.21 3.15 -7.13
N GLY A 120 -13.02 2.79 -7.61
CA GLY A 120 -12.57 1.41 -7.65
C GLY A 120 -13.15 0.57 -8.80
N GLN A 121 -13.74 1.20 -9.83
CA GLN A 121 -14.37 0.50 -10.95
C GLN A 121 -13.35 -0.08 -11.94
N TRP A 122 -13.57 -1.34 -12.35
CA TRP A 122 -12.78 -2.00 -13.41
C TRP A 122 -13.25 -1.59 -14.81
N ALA A 123 -14.56 -1.49 -15.03
CA ALA A 123 -15.14 -0.94 -16.25
C ALA A 123 -15.29 0.58 -16.15
N TRP A 124 -15.71 1.24 -17.24
CA TRP A 124 -16.03 2.66 -17.21
C TRP A 124 -17.22 2.95 -16.28
N GLY A 125 -16.95 3.62 -15.16
CA GLY A 125 -17.96 3.97 -14.15
C GLY A 125 -18.83 5.18 -14.51
N GLY A 126 -18.73 5.68 -15.74
CA GLY A 126 -19.45 6.87 -16.20
C GLY A 126 -18.74 8.20 -15.87
N PRO A 127 -19.31 9.34 -16.27
CA PRO A 127 -18.66 10.66 -16.12
C PRO A 127 -18.45 11.11 -14.66
N GLN A 128 -19.07 10.43 -13.70
CA GLN A 128 -18.99 10.75 -12.27
C GLN A 128 -18.04 9.83 -11.50
N ASP A 129 -17.42 8.87 -12.18
CA ASP A 129 -16.48 7.93 -11.57
C ASP A 129 -15.23 8.65 -11.06
N GLY A 130 -14.68 9.54 -11.89
CA GLY A 130 -13.47 10.30 -11.62
C GLY A 130 -12.20 9.45 -11.64
N VAL A 131 -11.05 10.12 -11.60
CA VAL A 131 -9.73 9.47 -11.69
C VAL A 131 -8.94 9.68 -10.40
N LYS A 132 -8.27 8.63 -9.91
CA LYS A 132 -7.31 8.72 -8.79
C LYS A 132 -6.25 9.75 -9.12
N THR A 133 -5.91 10.61 -8.16
CA THR A 133 -4.91 11.68 -8.26
C THR A 133 -3.53 11.16 -8.69
N PHE A 134 -2.66 12.07 -9.15
CA PHE A 134 -1.29 11.72 -9.53
C PHE A 134 -0.52 11.14 -8.34
N ALA A 135 -0.67 11.77 -7.16
CA ALA A 135 -0.07 11.29 -5.91
C ALA A 135 -0.54 9.87 -5.54
N GLU A 136 -1.84 9.59 -5.64
CA GLU A 136 -2.39 8.24 -5.38
C GLU A 136 -1.82 7.19 -6.35
N CYS A 137 -1.74 7.51 -7.64
CA CYS A 137 -1.18 6.61 -8.65
C CYS A 137 0.32 6.36 -8.45
N MET A 138 1.09 7.40 -8.12
CA MET A 138 2.51 7.28 -7.84
C MET A 138 2.78 6.50 -6.56
N ASN A 139 1.99 6.71 -5.50
CA ASN A 139 2.09 5.93 -4.27
C ASN A 139 1.82 4.43 -4.52
N MET A 140 0.82 4.07 -5.35
CA MET A 140 0.61 2.67 -5.73
C MET A 140 1.84 2.09 -6.44
N LEU A 141 2.39 2.80 -7.43
CA LEU A 141 3.57 2.35 -8.19
C LEU A 141 4.79 2.16 -7.30
N ILE A 142 5.14 3.19 -6.53
CA ILE A 142 6.33 3.22 -5.67
C ILE A 142 6.25 2.13 -4.60
N ARG A 143 5.07 1.96 -3.96
CA ARG A 143 4.90 0.92 -2.95
C ARG A 143 4.93 -0.48 -3.53
N CYS A 144 4.37 -0.72 -4.72
CA CYS A 144 4.45 -2.04 -5.37
C CYS A 144 5.92 -2.39 -5.67
N VAL A 145 6.62 -1.52 -6.38
CA VAL A 145 8.00 -1.77 -6.81
C VAL A 145 8.94 -1.86 -5.59
N GLY A 146 8.72 -1.00 -4.58
CA GLY A 146 9.49 -1.05 -3.34
C GLY A 146 9.17 -2.25 -2.45
N GLY A 147 7.96 -2.82 -2.57
CA GLY A 147 7.55 -4.09 -1.98
C GLY A 147 8.04 -5.32 -2.75
N ASP A 148 8.85 -5.12 -3.78
CA ASP A 148 9.38 -6.14 -4.69
C ASP A 148 8.32 -6.84 -5.56
N GLY A 149 7.20 -6.14 -5.80
CA GLY A 149 6.10 -6.57 -6.67
C GLY A 149 5.85 -5.65 -7.87
N ASN A 150 4.84 -5.99 -8.65
CA ASN A 150 4.42 -5.22 -9.83
C ASN A 150 3.09 -4.49 -9.61
N LEU A 151 2.90 -3.37 -10.31
CA LEU A 151 1.61 -2.69 -10.40
C LEU A 151 0.97 -2.98 -11.77
N LEU A 152 -0.22 -3.57 -11.76
CA LEU A 152 -1.14 -3.57 -12.90
C LEU A 152 -2.18 -2.48 -12.65
N LEU A 153 -2.13 -1.41 -13.44
CA LEU A 153 -3.07 -0.29 -13.34
C LEU A 153 -4.10 -0.34 -14.47
N ASN A 154 -5.33 -0.69 -14.14
CA ASN A 154 -6.45 -0.80 -15.08
C ASN A 154 -7.05 0.57 -15.45
N VAL A 155 -7.37 0.73 -16.73
CA VAL A 155 -8.21 1.80 -17.27
C VAL A 155 -9.52 1.22 -17.79
N GLY A 156 -10.61 1.97 -17.69
CA GLY A 156 -11.91 1.59 -18.23
C GLY A 156 -12.25 2.41 -19.48
N PRO A 157 -12.18 1.84 -20.70
CA PRO A 157 -12.57 2.52 -21.92
C PRO A 157 -14.06 2.89 -21.91
N THR A 158 -14.39 4.03 -22.52
CA THR A 158 -15.77 4.49 -22.71
C THR A 158 -16.56 3.48 -23.58
N PRO A 159 -17.90 3.59 -23.64
CA PRO A 159 -18.72 2.76 -24.52
C PRO A 159 -18.41 2.91 -26.01
N THR A 160 -17.69 3.96 -26.42
CA THR A 160 -17.20 4.16 -27.79
C THR A 160 -15.85 3.48 -28.04
N GLY A 161 -15.25 2.85 -27.02
CA GLY A 161 -13.96 2.14 -27.11
C GLY A 161 -12.74 3.03 -26.90
N GLU A 162 -12.93 4.28 -26.49
CA GLU A 162 -11.83 5.23 -26.28
C GLU A 162 -11.42 5.26 -24.81
N ILE A 163 -10.12 5.46 -24.52
CA ILE A 163 -9.70 5.75 -23.14
C ILE A 163 -10.13 7.17 -22.80
N ASP A 164 -10.82 7.33 -21.67
CA ASP A 164 -11.26 8.65 -21.20
C ASP A 164 -10.07 9.64 -21.12
N PRO A 165 -10.21 10.89 -21.61
CA PRO A 165 -9.12 11.86 -21.63
C PRO A 165 -8.48 12.14 -20.27
N GLU A 166 -9.22 12.09 -19.16
CA GLU A 166 -8.69 12.28 -17.81
C GLU A 166 -7.82 11.08 -17.40
N GLN A 167 -8.27 9.86 -17.69
CA GLN A 167 -7.48 8.64 -17.47
C GLN A 167 -6.19 8.65 -18.30
N ALA A 168 -6.30 9.00 -19.59
CA ALA A 168 -5.14 9.12 -20.47
C ALA A 168 -4.17 10.22 -20.01
N GLY A 169 -4.69 11.35 -19.52
CA GLY A 169 -3.91 12.43 -18.94
C GLY A 169 -3.11 11.98 -17.72
N ARG A 170 -3.75 11.27 -16.79
CA ARG A 170 -3.10 10.72 -15.58
C ARG A 170 -2.00 9.72 -15.92
N LEU A 171 -2.20 8.85 -16.91
CA LEU A 171 -1.16 7.95 -17.40
C LEU A 171 0.03 8.70 -18.04
N LYS A 172 -0.23 9.81 -18.75
CA LYS A 172 0.84 10.65 -19.31
C LYS A 172 1.66 11.32 -18.20
N GLU A 173 1.03 11.85 -17.15
CA GLU A 173 1.74 12.41 -15.98
C GLU A 173 2.67 11.37 -15.33
N MET A 174 2.20 10.12 -15.18
CA MET A 174 3.04 9.00 -14.72
C MET A 174 4.17 8.70 -15.69
N GLY A 175 3.89 8.70 -17.00
CA GLY A 175 4.89 8.50 -18.05
C GLY A 175 5.99 9.57 -18.05
N ASP A 176 5.63 10.84 -17.87
CA ASP A 176 6.58 11.96 -17.80
C ASP A 176 7.49 11.83 -16.56
N TRP A 177 6.94 11.39 -15.43
CA TRP A 177 7.73 11.11 -14.24
C TRP A 177 8.68 9.91 -14.47
N LEU A 178 8.20 8.82 -15.06
CA LEU A 178 9.00 7.64 -15.40
C LEU A 178 10.08 7.94 -16.44
N ALA A 179 9.86 8.88 -17.35
CA ALA A 179 10.89 9.30 -18.30
C ALA A 179 12.09 9.95 -17.58
N LYS A 180 11.87 10.61 -16.44
CA LYS A 180 12.92 11.27 -15.65
C LYS A 180 13.55 10.34 -14.61
N TYR A 181 12.75 9.51 -13.95
CA TYR A 181 13.18 8.71 -12.79
C TYR A 181 13.08 7.20 -13.03
N GLY A 182 12.79 6.75 -14.24
CA GLY A 182 12.55 5.33 -14.54
C GLY A 182 13.72 4.42 -14.22
N GLU A 183 14.95 4.92 -14.08
CA GLU A 183 16.09 4.13 -13.61
C GLU A 183 15.95 3.61 -12.18
N SER A 184 15.14 4.27 -11.34
CA SER A 184 14.81 3.81 -9.98
C SER A 184 13.63 2.84 -9.92
N ILE A 185 13.02 2.51 -11.07
CA ILE A 185 11.86 1.60 -11.16
C ILE A 185 12.18 0.40 -12.07
N TYR A 186 12.69 0.65 -13.28
CA TYR A 186 12.86 -0.38 -14.30
C TYR A 186 14.12 -1.23 -14.04
N GLY A 187 13.92 -2.54 -13.94
CA GLY A 187 15.00 -3.51 -13.72
C GLY A 187 15.60 -3.44 -12.31
N THR A 188 14.86 -2.87 -11.35
CA THR A 188 15.22 -2.88 -9.94
C THR A 188 14.56 -4.06 -9.21
N ARG A 189 15.05 -4.36 -8.01
CA ARG A 189 14.32 -5.11 -6.98
C ARG A 189 13.86 -4.17 -5.87
N GLY A 190 12.83 -4.52 -5.13
CA GLY A 190 12.40 -3.81 -3.93
C GLY A 190 13.41 -3.91 -2.79
N GLY A 191 13.37 -2.93 -1.89
CA GLY A 191 14.26 -2.83 -0.73
C GLY A 191 15.62 -2.20 -1.04
N PRO A 192 16.60 -2.29 -0.11
CA PRO A 192 16.56 -3.10 1.11
C PRO A 192 15.73 -2.49 2.24
N PHE A 193 15.40 -1.20 2.20
CA PHE A 193 14.47 -0.60 3.15
C PHE A 193 13.04 -0.91 2.69
N LYS A 194 12.35 -1.78 3.44
CA LYS A 194 10.96 -2.15 3.12
C LYS A 194 10.07 -0.90 3.04
N PRO A 195 8.96 -0.91 2.28
CA PRO A 195 8.00 0.19 2.29
C PRO A 195 7.60 0.59 3.72
N GLY A 196 7.55 1.89 3.97
CA GLY A 196 7.27 2.47 5.28
C GLY A 196 6.65 3.85 5.15
N ARG A 197 6.60 4.61 6.24
CA ARG A 197 5.98 5.95 6.24
C ARG A 197 6.66 6.93 5.31
N PHE A 198 7.99 6.84 5.20
CA PHE A 198 8.74 7.75 4.34
C PHE A 198 8.45 7.56 2.84
N GLY A 199 7.96 6.37 2.47
CA GLY A 199 7.80 5.91 1.09
C GLY A 199 8.36 4.50 0.95
N ALA A 200 9.26 4.27 0.01
CA ALA A 200 9.86 2.95 -0.22
C ALA A 200 11.30 3.04 -0.73
N SER A 201 11.95 1.89 -0.92
CA SER A 201 13.21 1.84 -1.64
C SER A 201 13.25 0.73 -2.67
N THR A 202 14.04 0.96 -3.71
CA THR A 202 14.40 -0.04 -4.71
C THR A 202 15.92 -0.13 -4.81
N ARG A 203 16.41 -1.17 -5.46
CA ARG A 203 17.84 -1.43 -5.60
C ARG A 203 18.19 -2.05 -6.93
N LYS A 204 19.37 -1.69 -7.43
CA LYS A 204 19.96 -2.22 -8.65
C LYS A 204 21.48 -2.04 -8.60
N ASP A 205 22.21 -3.06 -9.02
CA ASP A 205 23.67 -3.07 -9.01
C ASP A 205 24.24 -2.69 -7.63
N ARG A 206 24.93 -1.54 -7.50
CA ARG A 206 25.46 -1.00 -6.23
C ARG A 206 24.64 0.17 -5.70
N THR A 207 23.44 0.42 -6.22
CA THR A 207 22.64 1.60 -5.91
C THR A 207 21.36 1.21 -5.19
N ILE A 208 21.07 1.91 -4.09
CA ILE A 208 19.74 1.96 -3.48
C ILE A 208 19.09 3.27 -3.92
N TYR A 209 17.87 3.21 -4.44
CA TYR A 209 17.04 4.39 -4.67
C TYR A 209 16.03 4.50 -3.55
N LEU A 210 16.10 5.58 -2.79
CA LEU A 210 15.05 5.96 -1.84
C LEU A 210 13.99 6.76 -2.59
N HIS A 211 12.73 6.34 -2.46
CA HIS A 211 11.56 7.07 -2.90
C HIS A 211 10.93 7.72 -1.67
N VAL A 212 11.27 8.99 -1.42
CA VAL A 212 10.82 9.73 -0.24
C VAL A 212 9.60 10.56 -0.61
N GLN A 213 8.42 9.97 -0.40
CA GLN A 213 7.11 10.61 -0.59
C GLN A 213 6.69 11.42 0.62
N ARG A 214 7.23 11.08 1.80
CA ARG A 214 6.95 11.79 3.05
C ARG A 214 8.20 11.98 3.88
N TRP A 215 8.58 13.23 4.10
CA TRP A 215 9.69 13.57 4.97
C TRP A 215 9.22 13.63 6.44
N PRO A 216 9.88 12.94 7.39
CA PRO A 216 9.54 13.03 8.81
C PRO A 216 10.01 14.35 9.47
N GLY A 217 10.66 15.22 8.70
CA GLY A 217 11.25 16.48 9.16
C GLY A 217 12.37 16.92 8.22
N GLU A 218 13.44 17.48 8.78
CA GLU A 218 14.63 17.83 8.00
C GLU A 218 15.43 16.60 7.57
N THR A 219 15.48 15.57 8.43
CA THR A 219 16.31 14.38 8.27
C THR A 219 15.45 13.13 8.24
N LEU A 220 15.70 12.25 7.27
CA LEU A 220 15.17 10.89 7.20
C LEU A 220 16.17 9.93 7.86
N THR A 221 15.75 9.20 8.90
CA THR A 221 16.61 8.25 9.62
C THR A 221 16.23 6.81 9.29
N LEU A 222 17.06 6.12 8.52
CA LEU A 222 16.90 4.72 8.14
C LEU A 222 17.72 3.80 9.05
N PRO A 223 17.35 2.50 9.18
CA PRO A 223 18.16 1.51 9.88
C PRO A 223 19.57 1.37 9.29
N ALA A 224 20.53 0.94 10.11
CA ALA A 224 21.84 0.54 9.60
C ALA A 224 21.76 -0.64 8.62
N ILE A 225 22.70 -0.69 7.68
CA ILE A 225 22.87 -1.78 6.71
C ILE A 225 24.32 -2.26 6.73
N PRO A 226 24.60 -3.54 6.39
CA PRO A 226 25.95 -4.10 6.33
C PRO A 226 26.71 -3.68 5.04
N ALA A 227 26.68 -2.41 4.69
CA ALA A 227 27.40 -1.82 3.56
C ALA A 227 27.71 -0.35 3.82
N LYS A 228 28.78 0.16 3.22
CA LYS A 228 29.16 1.57 3.32
C LYS A 228 28.52 2.36 2.19
N ILE A 229 27.88 3.48 2.51
CA ILE A 229 27.42 4.44 1.51
C ILE A 229 28.62 5.29 1.08
N VAL A 230 28.97 5.23 -0.20
CA VAL A 230 30.10 5.98 -0.78
C VAL A 230 29.66 7.32 -1.35
N ARG A 231 28.39 7.43 -1.76
CA ARG A 231 27.85 8.65 -2.36
C ARG A 231 26.33 8.70 -2.25
N GLY A 232 25.77 9.89 -2.01
CA GLY A 232 24.33 10.17 -2.09
C GLY A 232 24.05 11.29 -3.10
N VAL A 233 23.04 11.13 -3.96
CA VAL A 233 22.62 12.14 -4.95
C VAL A 233 21.10 12.14 -5.07
N ALA A 234 20.48 13.32 -5.08
CA ALA A 234 19.07 13.45 -5.46
C ALA A 234 18.97 13.53 -6.99
N LEU A 235 18.13 12.70 -7.61
CA LEU A 235 18.01 12.63 -9.07
C LEU A 235 17.45 13.93 -9.67
N ALA A 236 16.69 14.69 -8.88
CA ALA A 236 16.19 16.01 -9.28
C ALA A 236 17.22 17.15 -9.14
N GLY A 237 18.41 16.86 -8.60
CA GLY A 237 19.39 17.87 -8.18
C GLY A 237 19.29 18.18 -6.68
N GLY A 238 20.23 18.99 -6.18
CA GLY A 238 20.35 19.31 -4.76
C GLY A 238 21.46 18.55 -4.05
N LYS A 239 21.89 19.08 -2.90
CA LYS A 239 22.99 18.48 -2.11
C LYS A 239 22.41 17.57 -1.03
N VAL A 240 22.50 16.26 -1.27
CA VAL A 240 22.19 15.23 -0.26
C VAL A 240 23.36 15.13 0.72
N THR A 241 23.05 15.19 2.01
CA THR A 241 23.99 14.85 3.08
C THR A 241 23.60 13.49 3.64
N VAL A 242 24.58 12.58 3.76
CA VAL A 242 24.39 11.25 4.34
C VAL A 242 25.34 11.08 5.51
N ASN A 243 24.81 10.87 6.71
CA ASN A 243 25.58 10.49 7.88
C ASN A 243 25.26 9.03 8.21
N GLN A 244 26.24 8.14 8.04
CA GLN A 244 26.10 6.73 8.34
C GLN A 244 26.85 6.39 9.64
N SER A 245 26.16 5.75 10.57
CA SER A 245 26.70 5.20 11.82
C SER A 245 26.52 3.67 11.87
N GLU A 246 26.94 3.05 12.98
CA GLU A 246 26.66 1.63 13.23
C GLU A 246 25.18 1.37 13.57
N GLU A 247 24.43 2.40 13.97
CA GLU A 247 23.03 2.29 14.41
C GLU A 247 22.03 2.71 13.32
N SER A 248 22.39 3.69 12.51
CA SER A 248 21.46 4.34 11.58
C SER A 248 22.15 4.98 10.37
N ILE A 249 21.32 5.31 9.37
CA ILE A 249 21.67 6.16 8.24
C ILE A 249 20.75 7.37 8.26
N GLU A 250 21.33 8.56 8.38
CA GLU A 250 20.60 9.82 8.30
C GLU A 250 20.80 10.45 6.92
N VAL A 251 19.69 10.79 6.27
CA VAL A 251 19.66 11.42 4.96
C VAL A 251 18.96 12.77 5.06
N THR A 252 19.66 13.82 4.68
CA THR A 252 19.13 15.20 4.69
C THR A 252 19.18 15.78 3.28
N LEU A 253 18.09 16.43 2.88
CA LEU A 253 18.00 17.24 1.65
C LEU A 253 17.29 18.56 1.97
N PRO A 254 17.79 19.73 1.54
CA PRO A 254 17.10 21.00 1.75
C PRO A 254 15.68 20.99 1.20
N ALA A 255 14.73 21.62 1.91
CA ALA A 255 13.32 21.65 1.51
C ALA A 255 13.09 22.17 0.07
N ALA A 256 13.91 23.12 -0.40
CA ALA A 256 13.82 23.66 -1.75
C ALA A 256 14.17 22.67 -2.87
N ASP A 257 14.91 21.60 -2.55
CA ASP A 257 15.33 20.57 -3.50
C ASP A 257 14.40 19.33 -3.48
N ARG A 258 13.49 19.27 -2.50
CA ARG A 258 12.53 18.16 -2.34
C ARG A 258 11.43 18.26 -3.40
N GLN A 259 11.01 17.11 -3.88
CA GLN A 259 9.87 16.99 -4.79
C GLN A 259 8.63 16.60 -3.99
N GLU A 260 7.51 17.27 -4.29
CA GLU A 260 6.24 17.11 -3.56
C GLU A 260 5.68 15.69 -3.64
N ILE A 261 5.79 15.05 -4.81
CA ILE A 261 5.19 13.72 -5.06
C ILE A 261 6.12 12.58 -4.65
N ASP A 262 7.40 12.69 -5.04
CA ASP A 262 8.41 11.70 -4.72
C ASP A 262 9.82 12.29 -4.90
N THR A 263 10.57 12.37 -3.81
CA THR A 263 11.98 12.76 -3.84
C THR A 263 12.85 11.51 -4.00
N VAL A 264 13.42 11.32 -5.19
CA VAL A 264 14.27 10.16 -5.49
C VAL A 264 15.74 10.44 -5.15
N ILE A 265 16.29 9.67 -4.21
CA ILE A 265 17.69 9.77 -3.78
C ILE A 265 18.41 8.46 -4.09
N ALA A 266 19.46 8.52 -4.91
CA ALA A 266 20.36 7.42 -5.17
C ALA A 266 21.50 7.39 -4.14
N LEU A 267 21.62 6.28 -3.42
CA LEU A 267 22.71 5.95 -2.51
C LEU A 267 23.59 4.87 -3.15
N GLU A 268 24.80 5.24 -3.54
CA GLU A 268 25.80 4.31 -4.06
C GLU A 268 26.52 3.63 -2.90
N LEU A 269 26.64 2.31 -2.97
CA LEU A 269 27.28 1.45 -1.97
C LEU A 269 28.68 1.00 -2.40
N ASP A 270 29.47 0.59 -1.42
CA ASP A 270 30.78 -0.06 -1.62
C ASP A 270 30.70 -1.48 -2.18
N ARG A 271 29.50 -2.06 -2.27
CA ARG A 271 29.22 -3.43 -2.71
C ARG A 271 27.86 -3.54 -3.40
N PRO A 272 27.51 -4.68 -4.04
CA PRO A 272 26.19 -4.87 -4.62
C PRO A 272 25.06 -4.69 -3.59
N ALA A 273 24.03 -3.93 -3.96
CA ALA A 273 22.86 -3.66 -3.13
C ALA A 273 21.93 -4.89 -3.00
N GLY A 274 22.01 -5.82 -3.96
CA GLY A 274 21.28 -7.10 -3.93
C GLY A 274 21.68 -8.01 -2.76
N ASP A 275 22.89 -7.85 -2.23
CA ASP A 275 23.40 -8.67 -1.11
C ASP A 275 22.93 -8.17 0.27
N ILE A 276 22.27 -7.01 0.31
CA ILE A 276 21.79 -6.41 1.55
C ILE A 276 20.49 -7.10 1.97
N PRO A 277 20.40 -7.69 3.19
CA PRO A 277 19.15 -8.26 3.63
C PRO A 277 18.08 -7.15 3.76
N PRO A 278 16.80 -7.45 3.45
CA PRO A 278 15.75 -6.48 3.63
C PRO A 278 15.61 -6.11 5.11
N VAL A 279 15.70 -4.82 5.39
CA VAL A 279 15.53 -4.24 6.72
C VAL A 279 14.17 -3.56 6.78
N GLY A 280 13.42 -3.79 7.85
CA GLY A 280 12.18 -3.07 8.07
C GLY A 280 12.49 -1.58 8.10
N ALA A 281 11.92 -0.80 7.18
CA ALA A 281 12.00 0.65 7.26
C ALA A 281 10.96 1.17 8.24
N HIS A 282 10.92 0.56 9.43
CA HIS A 282 10.56 1.29 10.62
C HIS A 282 11.67 2.33 10.80
N THR A 283 11.65 3.38 9.97
CA THR A 283 11.95 4.70 10.48
C THR A 283 11.00 4.84 11.65
N ALA A 284 11.48 4.53 12.86
CA ALA A 284 10.72 4.78 14.07
C ALA A 284 10.17 6.18 13.88
N SER A 285 8.87 6.34 14.03
CA SER A 285 8.22 7.62 13.78
C SER A 285 8.83 8.74 14.62
N GLN A 286 9.64 8.39 15.62
CA GLN A 286 10.09 9.21 16.75
C GLN A 286 8.90 9.64 17.61
N SER A 287 7.73 9.01 17.41
CA SER A 287 6.55 9.22 18.22
C SER A 287 6.84 8.79 19.66
N LEU A 288 6.48 9.66 20.59
CA LEU A 288 6.46 9.36 22.02
C LEU A 288 5.51 8.19 22.34
N ALA A 289 4.52 7.97 21.47
CA ALA A 289 3.48 6.96 21.61
C ALA A 289 3.85 5.59 20.99
N ALA A 290 4.93 5.51 20.20
CA ALA A 290 5.32 4.26 19.54
C ALA A 290 5.60 3.13 20.55
N GLY A 291 4.99 1.97 20.34
CA GLY A 291 5.10 0.77 21.18
C GLY A 291 4.48 0.90 22.58
N LYS A 292 3.71 1.96 22.85
CA LYS A 292 3.13 2.22 24.17
C LYS A 292 1.83 1.46 24.40
N THR A 293 1.46 1.31 25.66
CA THR A 293 0.21 0.66 26.05
C THR A 293 -0.96 1.54 25.63
N ALA A 294 -1.93 0.95 24.93
CA ALA A 294 -3.09 1.66 24.43
C ALA A 294 -4.40 0.98 24.84
N THR A 295 -5.44 1.79 25.00
CA THR A 295 -6.81 1.33 25.27
C THR A 295 -7.79 2.11 24.39
N ALA A 296 -8.99 1.56 24.16
CA ALA A 296 -10.02 2.24 23.39
C ALA A 296 -11.42 1.93 23.92
N SER A 297 -12.38 2.78 23.58
CA SER A 297 -13.80 2.58 23.93
C SER A 297 -14.46 1.44 23.16
N ASN A 298 -13.94 1.09 21.99
CA ASN A 298 -14.49 0.07 21.10
C ASN A 298 -13.36 -0.60 20.29
N VAL A 299 -13.56 -1.88 19.94
CA VAL A 299 -12.68 -2.65 19.04
C VAL A 299 -13.58 -3.51 18.15
N PHE A 300 -13.42 -3.39 16.83
CA PHE A 300 -14.22 -4.08 15.82
C PHE A 300 -14.27 -5.59 16.10
N GLY A 301 -15.46 -6.11 16.40
CA GLY A 301 -15.71 -7.51 16.70
C GLY A 301 -14.87 -8.08 17.85
N ARG A 302 -14.23 -7.23 18.66
CA ARG A 302 -13.18 -7.61 19.64
C ARG A 302 -12.03 -8.43 19.04
N MET A 303 -11.77 -8.28 17.75
CA MET A 303 -10.73 -9.04 17.06
C MET A 303 -9.34 -8.52 17.44
N ALA A 304 -8.37 -9.45 17.56
CA ALA A 304 -6.99 -9.12 17.90
C ALA A 304 -6.31 -8.20 16.86
N GLU A 305 -6.71 -8.32 15.60
CA GLU A 305 -6.20 -7.54 14.47
C GLU A 305 -6.53 -6.04 14.57
N TYR A 306 -7.56 -5.65 15.32
CA TYR A 306 -8.06 -4.27 15.40
C TYR A 306 -7.88 -3.61 16.77
N GLN A 307 -7.04 -4.21 17.62
CA GLN A 307 -6.77 -3.71 18.97
C GLN A 307 -6.13 -2.31 18.96
N PRO A 308 -6.30 -1.50 20.01
CA PRO A 308 -5.83 -0.11 20.06
C PRO A 308 -4.32 0.03 19.86
N GLY A 309 -3.52 -0.94 20.30
CA GLY A 309 -2.07 -0.94 20.10
C GLY A 309 -1.64 -0.91 18.64
N LYS A 310 -2.53 -1.29 17.71
CA LYS A 310 -2.28 -1.25 16.26
C LYS A 310 -2.20 0.16 15.68
N ALA A 311 -2.64 1.18 16.42
CA ALA A 311 -2.48 2.57 16.04
C ALA A 311 -1.20 3.21 16.61
N PHE A 312 -0.33 2.42 17.22
CA PHE A 312 0.88 2.87 17.91
C PHE A 312 2.06 1.93 17.65
N ASP A 313 1.99 1.04 16.66
CA ASP A 313 3.04 0.05 16.38
C ASP A 313 4.00 0.44 15.25
N ASP A 314 3.92 1.70 14.77
CA ASP A 314 4.73 2.23 13.65
C ASP A 314 4.62 1.35 12.40
N ASN A 315 3.47 0.71 12.22
CA ASN A 315 3.12 -0.11 11.09
C ASN A 315 1.84 0.44 10.44
N GLY A 316 2.02 1.28 9.41
CA GLY A 316 0.93 1.86 8.61
C GLY A 316 0.13 0.86 7.76
N GLN A 317 0.16 -0.42 8.10
CA GLN A 317 -0.66 -1.49 7.52
C GLN A 317 -1.54 -2.18 8.58
N THR A 318 -1.34 -1.90 9.87
CA THR A 318 -2.22 -2.33 10.96
C THR A 318 -3.00 -1.15 11.49
N ARG A 319 -4.23 -1.39 11.98
CA ARG A 319 -5.14 -0.31 12.38
C ARG A 319 -5.90 -0.64 13.65
N TRP A 320 -6.19 0.38 14.43
CA TRP A 320 -7.34 0.34 15.33
C TRP A 320 -8.62 0.58 14.54
N ALA A 321 -9.66 -0.22 14.80
CA ALA A 321 -10.95 -0.08 14.14
C ALA A 321 -12.09 -0.29 15.13
N THR A 322 -13.20 0.39 14.89
CA THR A 322 -14.44 0.22 15.68
C THR A 322 -15.51 -0.54 14.89
N ASP A 323 -16.50 -1.05 15.60
CA ASP A 323 -17.71 -1.66 15.01
C ASP A 323 -18.44 -0.69 14.07
N SER A 324 -19.11 -1.23 13.05
CA SER A 324 -20.01 -0.44 12.21
C SER A 324 -21.17 0.14 13.03
N GLY A 325 -21.61 1.33 12.65
CA GLY A 325 -22.60 2.14 13.37
C GLY A 325 -22.02 2.92 14.55
N THR A 326 -20.73 2.78 14.87
CA THR A 326 -20.07 3.58 15.91
C THR A 326 -19.94 5.03 15.45
N THR A 327 -20.60 5.95 16.14
CA THR A 327 -20.62 7.39 15.79
C THR A 327 -19.80 8.27 16.74
N SER A 328 -19.27 7.70 17.82
CA SER A 328 -18.26 8.32 18.68
C SER A 328 -17.40 7.24 19.34
N ALA A 329 -16.12 7.54 19.54
CA ALA A 329 -15.16 6.62 20.15
C ALA A 329 -13.93 7.37 20.66
N TRP A 330 -13.19 6.77 21.60
CA TRP A 330 -11.87 7.28 21.99
C TRP A 330 -10.80 6.19 21.87
N LEU A 331 -9.59 6.64 21.50
CA LEU A 331 -8.36 5.85 21.44
C LEU A 331 -7.32 6.55 22.30
N GLU A 332 -6.84 5.86 23.33
CA GLU A 332 -5.95 6.40 24.36
C GLU A 332 -4.61 5.66 24.38
N VAL A 333 -3.53 6.42 24.63
CA VAL A 333 -2.20 5.88 24.90
C VAL A 333 -1.67 6.36 26.26
N ASP A 334 -1.00 5.45 26.97
CA ASP A 334 -0.20 5.72 28.17
C ASP A 334 1.29 5.72 27.80
N LEU A 335 1.93 6.88 27.83
CA LEU A 335 3.33 7.07 27.48
C LEU A 335 4.30 6.41 28.49
N GLY A 336 3.79 5.99 29.65
CA GLY A 336 4.52 5.38 30.76
C GLY A 336 5.21 6.38 31.69
N LYS A 337 5.30 7.65 31.28
CA LYS A 337 5.79 8.79 32.07
C LYS A 337 5.24 10.09 31.50
N GLU A 338 5.34 11.17 32.27
CA GLU A 338 5.05 12.51 31.75
C GLU A 338 6.05 12.90 30.65
N CYS A 339 5.52 13.35 29.52
CA CYS A 339 6.28 13.84 28.37
C CYS A 339 5.79 15.22 27.95
N ALA A 340 6.71 16.06 27.48
CA ALA A 340 6.35 17.28 26.77
C ALA A 340 5.90 16.92 25.35
N ILE A 341 4.73 17.41 24.93
CA ILE A 341 4.11 17.10 23.63
C ILE A 341 3.64 18.42 23.01
N GLY A 342 3.96 18.65 21.74
CA GLY A 342 3.55 19.87 21.02
C GLY A 342 2.98 19.60 19.63
N GLY A 343 2.82 18.34 19.24
CA GLY A 343 2.17 17.99 17.99
C GLY A 343 1.77 16.53 17.92
N CYS A 344 1.05 16.21 16.86
CA CYS A 344 0.61 14.86 16.54
C CYS A 344 0.58 14.63 15.03
N LEU A 345 0.53 13.36 14.66
CA LEU A 345 0.11 12.95 13.33
C LEU A 345 -0.97 11.86 13.47
N ILE A 346 -2.06 11.99 12.75
CA ILE A 346 -3.11 10.97 12.70
C ILE A 346 -3.29 10.51 11.26
N ASP A 347 -3.08 9.22 11.02
CA ASP A 347 -3.31 8.57 9.73
C ASP A 347 -4.62 7.79 9.79
N GLN A 348 -5.63 8.26 9.05
CA GLN A 348 -6.96 7.65 9.05
C GLN A 348 -7.08 6.64 7.91
N ALA A 349 -7.63 5.48 8.23
CA ALA A 349 -7.97 4.50 7.21
C ALA A 349 -9.23 4.88 6.44
N TYR A 350 -9.20 4.63 5.13
CA TYR A 350 -10.32 4.84 4.22
C TYR A 350 -10.87 6.28 4.23
N PRO A 351 -10.02 7.30 4.04
CA PRO A 351 -10.44 8.70 4.09
C PRO A 351 -11.50 9.09 3.06
N GLU A 352 -11.58 8.36 1.96
CA GLU A 352 -12.64 8.47 0.95
C GLU A 352 -14.04 8.23 1.51
N LEU A 353 -14.16 7.46 2.60
CA LEU A 353 -15.43 7.23 3.29
C LEU A 353 -15.83 8.39 4.22
N GLN A 354 -14.89 9.31 4.50
CA GLN A 354 -15.07 10.50 5.32
C GLN A 354 -15.80 10.22 6.65
N ARG A 355 -15.39 9.17 7.37
CA ARG A 355 -16.11 8.74 8.57
C ARG A 355 -15.99 9.72 9.73
N VAL A 356 -14.79 10.17 10.08
CA VAL A 356 -14.55 11.08 11.21
C VAL A 356 -14.95 12.52 10.84
N ARG A 357 -15.96 13.07 11.52
CA ARG A 357 -16.48 14.42 11.28
C ARG A 357 -15.99 15.45 12.30
N LYS A 358 -15.94 15.08 13.57
CA LYS A 358 -15.41 15.94 14.65
C LYS A 358 -14.60 15.12 15.62
N PHE A 359 -13.49 15.69 16.07
CA PHE A 359 -12.60 15.07 17.03
C PHE A 359 -11.85 16.11 17.86
N ALA A 360 -11.26 15.64 18.94
CA ALA A 360 -10.36 16.39 19.78
C ALA A 360 -9.16 15.53 20.16
N ILE A 361 -8.01 16.18 20.35
CA ILE A 361 -6.87 15.58 21.02
C ILE A 361 -6.89 16.09 22.45
N GLU A 362 -6.91 15.16 23.37
CA GLU A 362 -7.10 15.44 24.79
C GLU A 362 -5.99 14.78 25.61
N TYR A 363 -5.65 15.41 26.72
CA TYR A 363 -4.64 14.93 27.64
C TYR A 363 -5.20 14.88 29.06
N TRP A 364 -4.74 13.91 29.84
CA TRP A 364 -5.18 13.72 31.21
C TRP A 364 -4.30 14.54 32.16
N GLN A 365 -4.92 15.44 32.90
CA GLN A 365 -4.27 16.24 33.94
C GLN A 365 -5.26 16.50 35.08
N ASP A 366 -4.78 16.50 36.32
CA ASP A 366 -5.58 16.82 37.51
C ASP A 366 -6.91 16.05 37.66
N GLY A 367 -6.94 14.82 37.16
CA GLY A 367 -8.13 13.95 37.23
C GLY A 367 -9.19 14.24 36.16
N THR A 368 -8.88 15.06 35.16
CA THR A 368 -9.79 15.43 34.07
C THR A 368 -9.12 15.41 32.70
N TRP A 369 -9.93 15.25 31.65
CA TRP A 369 -9.47 15.39 30.27
C TRP A 369 -9.52 16.85 29.83
N HIS A 370 -8.41 17.35 29.31
CA HIS A 370 -8.28 18.70 28.77
C HIS A 370 -8.02 18.63 27.26
N THR A 371 -8.59 19.53 26.48
CA THR A 371 -8.41 19.57 25.02
C THR A 371 -7.22 20.43 24.64
N CYS A 372 -6.25 19.88 23.90
CA CYS A 372 -5.15 20.65 23.31
C CYS A 372 -5.35 20.96 21.82
N TYR A 373 -6.21 20.20 21.13
CA TYR A 373 -6.53 20.42 19.72
C TYR A 373 -7.98 20.01 19.41
N ARG A 374 -8.66 20.76 18.53
CA ARG A 374 -9.97 20.41 17.96
C ARG A 374 -9.88 20.40 16.45
N GLY A 375 -10.45 19.37 15.84
CA GLY A 375 -10.50 19.25 14.39
C GLY A 375 -11.86 18.81 13.89
N GLU A 376 -12.11 19.14 12.63
CA GLU A 376 -13.26 18.67 11.87
C GLU A 376 -12.74 18.02 10.59
N ASN A 377 -13.44 17.00 10.09
CA ASN A 377 -13.08 16.24 8.88
C ASN A 377 -11.59 15.89 8.82
N LEU A 378 -11.18 14.86 9.55
CA LEU A 378 -9.77 14.50 9.77
C LEU A 378 -8.98 14.32 8.45
N GLY A 379 -9.65 13.89 7.38
CA GLY A 379 -9.01 13.68 6.07
C GLY A 379 -8.23 12.37 6.04
N ALA A 380 -7.25 12.29 5.12
CA ALA A 380 -6.34 11.15 5.03
C ALA A 380 -5.31 11.16 6.15
N VAL A 381 -4.61 12.29 6.28
CA VAL A 381 -3.63 12.48 7.34
C VAL A 381 -3.77 13.87 7.92
N LEU A 382 -3.79 13.94 9.24
CA LEU A 382 -3.60 15.16 9.99
C LEU A 382 -2.14 15.23 10.46
N ASP A 383 -1.46 16.34 10.22
CA ASP A 383 -0.23 16.73 10.90
C ASP A 383 -0.51 18.07 11.58
N ALA A 384 -0.60 18.05 12.91
CA ALA A 384 -1.03 19.20 13.69
C ALA A 384 -0.03 19.53 14.79
N SER A 385 0.19 20.82 15.00
CA SER A 385 0.91 21.35 16.16
C SER A 385 -0.07 22.07 17.08
N PHE A 386 0.22 22.07 18.37
CA PHE A 386 -0.59 22.74 19.41
C PHE A 386 0.31 23.30 20.51
N PRO A 387 -0.19 24.23 21.36
CA PRO A 387 0.58 24.72 22.51
C PRO A 387 1.13 23.55 23.33
N PRO A 388 2.43 23.57 23.70
CA PRO A 388 3.04 22.48 24.43
C PRO A 388 2.27 22.11 25.70
N ILE A 389 2.00 20.83 25.85
CA ILE A 389 1.42 20.23 27.06
C ILE A 389 2.43 19.29 27.71
N THR A 390 2.22 18.99 28.98
CA THR A 390 2.94 17.92 29.68
C THR A 390 1.91 16.92 30.19
N ALA A 391 1.98 15.69 29.72
CA ALA A 391 1.05 14.63 30.13
C ALA A 391 1.66 13.23 29.96
N GLN A 392 1.14 12.28 30.74
CA GLN A 392 1.43 10.85 30.56
C GLN A 392 0.39 10.15 29.68
N ARG A 393 -0.89 10.56 29.78
CA ARG A 393 -2.00 9.93 29.02
C ARG A 393 -2.59 10.94 28.05
N VAL A 394 -2.76 10.50 26.81
CA VAL A 394 -3.30 11.30 25.71
C VAL A 394 -4.28 10.44 24.93
N ARG A 395 -5.35 11.05 24.42
CA ARG A 395 -6.33 10.35 23.59
C ARG A 395 -6.77 11.16 22.38
N LEU A 396 -7.10 10.44 21.32
CA LEU A 396 -7.93 10.90 20.24
C LEU A 396 -9.39 10.64 20.62
N ASN A 397 -10.16 11.70 20.84
CA ASN A 397 -11.57 11.65 21.17
C ASN A 397 -12.39 12.02 19.93
N ILE A 398 -12.94 11.01 19.24
CA ILE A 398 -13.82 11.20 18.08
C ILE A 398 -15.24 11.42 18.60
N THR A 399 -15.71 12.65 18.50
CA THR A 399 -16.99 13.07 19.06
C THR A 399 -18.13 12.95 18.05
N GLU A 400 -17.83 12.90 16.76
CA GLU A 400 -18.82 12.72 15.70
C GLU A 400 -18.20 11.94 14.52
N ALA A 401 -18.86 10.85 14.13
CA ALA A 401 -18.54 10.07 12.95
C ALA A 401 -19.81 9.56 12.25
N THR A 402 -19.74 9.35 10.93
CA THR A 402 -20.88 8.82 10.15
C THR A 402 -21.00 7.29 10.22
N ASP A 403 -19.91 6.60 10.55
CA ASP A 403 -19.79 5.15 10.72
C ASP A 403 -18.48 4.86 11.48
N GLY A 404 -18.16 3.60 11.73
CA GLY A 404 -17.04 3.15 12.55
C GLY A 404 -15.68 3.77 12.17
N PRO A 405 -15.13 4.68 13.01
CA PRO A 405 -13.81 5.23 12.79
C PRO A 405 -12.72 4.17 12.72
N THR A 406 -11.67 4.48 11.98
CA THR A 406 -10.54 3.58 11.81
C THR A 406 -9.29 4.40 11.61
N ILE A 407 -8.28 4.10 12.42
CA ILE A 407 -7.04 4.86 12.48
C ILE A 407 -5.91 3.87 12.23
N TRP A 408 -5.17 4.09 11.14
CA TRP A 408 -3.91 3.38 10.93
C TRP A 408 -3.00 3.71 12.09
N GLU A 409 -2.83 5.00 12.38
CA GLU A 409 -1.79 5.45 13.30
C GLU A 409 -2.13 6.76 14.02
N PHE A 410 -1.74 6.87 15.30
CA PHE A 410 -1.85 8.07 16.11
C PHE A 410 -0.52 8.37 16.82
N GLU A 411 0.24 9.30 16.26
CA GLU A 411 1.58 9.67 16.72
C GLU A 411 1.57 10.94 17.55
N LEU A 412 2.50 11.04 18.51
CA LEU A 412 2.68 12.21 19.38
C LEU A 412 4.13 12.66 19.37
N TYR A 413 4.35 13.95 19.19
CA TYR A 413 5.68 14.52 19.01
C TYR A 413 6.03 15.54 20.10
N PRO A 414 7.32 15.65 20.48
CA PRO A 414 7.80 16.76 21.29
C PRO A 414 7.47 18.12 20.64
N PRO A 415 7.44 19.21 21.42
CA PRO A 415 7.37 20.56 20.87
C PRO A 415 8.46 20.82 19.83
N ARG A 416 8.09 21.44 18.70
CA ARG A 416 9.05 21.91 17.69
C ARG A 416 9.79 23.13 18.28
N GLU A 417 11.11 23.17 18.12
CA GLU A 417 11.96 24.31 18.53
C GLU A 417 11.73 25.57 17.69
#